data_AF-A0A645EP66-F1
#
_entry.id   AF-A0A645EP66-F1
#
_cell.length_a   1.000
_cell.length_b   1.000
_cell.length_c   1.000
_cell.angle_alpha   90.00
_cell.angle_beta   90.00
_cell.angle_gamma   90.00
#
_symmetry.space_group_name_H-M   'P 1'
#
loop_
_entity.id
_entity.type
_entity.pdbx_description
1 polymer ?
#
loop_
_entity_poly.entity_id
_entity_poly.type
_entity_poly.pdbx_seq_one_letter_code
_entity_poly.pdbx_strand_id
1 'polypeptide(L)'
;MFWSDLPDELSKYYSGSAEYSSTFNLNEDNIKGKSICLDLGNVQDIASVSINQKNAGVCWIAPFTVDITPYIKEGNNKIVITVTNSWVNRLIGDSYLSKEERFTQTNIQKFERDNKETFFRKSGLGGTVKLILTKNIALTK
;
A
#
# COMPACT_ATOMS: atom_id res chain seq x y z
N MET A 1 6.32 9.11 1.19
CA MET A 1 7.72 8.73 0.84
C MET A 1 7.73 7.22 0.71
N PHE A 2 8.45 6.65 -0.26
CA PHE A 2 8.54 5.20 -0.42
C PHE A 2 9.57 4.60 0.55
N TRP A 3 9.46 3.31 0.88
CA TRP A 3 10.44 2.61 1.72
C TRP A 3 11.82 2.65 1.10
N SER A 4 11.89 2.44 -0.21
CA SER A 4 13.09 2.51 -1.05
C SER A 4 13.84 3.84 -1.00
N ASP A 5 13.21 4.89 -0.46
CA ASP A 5 13.75 6.26 -0.39
C ASP A 5 14.22 6.60 1.03
N LEU A 6 14.03 5.69 1.98
CA LEU A 6 14.46 5.87 3.36
C LEU A 6 15.99 5.69 3.47
N PRO A 7 16.65 6.44 4.37
CA PRO A 7 18.10 6.37 4.53
C PRO A 7 18.57 5.09 5.25
N ASP A 8 17.67 4.44 6.00
CA ASP A 8 17.96 3.18 6.69
C ASP A 8 17.96 2.00 5.72
N GLU A 9 19.07 1.26 5.67
CA GLU A 9 19.28 0.17 4.70
C GLU A 9 18.30 -1.01 4.88
N LEU A 10 17.85 -1.28 6.11
CA LEU A 10 16.85 -2.32 6.36
C LEU A 10 15.50 -1.95 5.73
N SER A 11 15.10 -0.68 5.88
CA SER A 11 13.86 -0.16 5.30
C SER A 11 13.95 0.01 3.79
N LYS A 12 15.08 0.51 3.28
CA LYS A 12 15.34 0.72 1.85
C LYS A 12 15.26 -0.57 1.05
N TYR A 13 15.89 -1.64 1.56
CA TYR A 13 15.85 -2.97 0.95
C TYR A 13 14.75 -3.86 1.52
N TYR A 14 13.75 -3.31 2.22
CA TYR A 14 12.67 -4.10 2.78
C TYR A 14 11.88 -4.82 1.66
N SER A 15 11.53 -6.08 1.89
CA SER A 15 10.56 -6.80 1.09
C SER A 15 9.66 -7.63 1.97
N GLY A 16 8.35 -7.47 1.79
CA GLY A 16 7.35 -8.03 2.68
C GLY A 16 6.15 -7.09 2.82
N SER A 17 5.48 -7.17 3.96
CA SER A 17 4.26 -6.41 4.24
C SER A 17 4.49 -5.38 5.35
N ALA A 18 4.11 -4.13 5.11
CA ALA A 18 4.06 -3.11 6.16
C ALA A 18 2.65 -2.54 6.31
N GLU A 19 2.28 -2.27 7.57
CA GLU A 19 0.98 -1.74 7.93
C GLU A 19 1.04 -0.23 8.16
N TYR A 20 0.09 0.48 7.56
CA TYR A 20 -0.18 1.90 7.80
C TYR A 20 -1.54 2.00 8.46
N SER A 21 -1.65 2.75 9.54
CA SER A 21 -2.94 2.97 10.21
C SER A 21 -3.19 4.44 10.48
N SER A 22 -4.45 4.83 10.42
CA SER A 22 -4.89 6.18 10.75
C SER A 22 -6.35 6.16 11.20
N THR A 23 -6.84 7.32 11.62
CA THR A 23 -8.24 7.54 11.98
C THR A 23 -8.73 8.82 11.33
N PHE A 24 -9.97 8.82 10.86
CA PHE A 24 -10.61 9.99 10.28
C PHE A 24 -12.07 10.10 10.75
N ASN A 25 -12.57 11.33 10.81
CA ASN A 25 -13.93 11.62 11.24
C ASN A 25 -14.83 11.92 10.03
N LEU A 26 -16.07 11.40 10.04
CA LEU A 26 -17.12 11.74 9.07
C LEU A 26 -18.38 12.16 9.82
N ASN A 27 -19.04 13.21 9.37
CA ASN A 27 -20.36 13.61 9.87
C ASN A 27 -21.50 13.04 8.99
N GLU A 28 -22.75 13.18 9.43
CA GLU A 28 -23.92 12.73 8.65
C GLU A 28 -23.92 13.29 7.21
N ASP A 29 -23.57 14.58 7.04
CA ASP A 29 -23.51 15.24 5.74
C ASP A 29 -22.46 14.63 4.79
N ASN A 30 -21.40 14.02 5.33
CA ASN A 30 -20.40 13.32 4.54
C ASN A 30 -20.90 11.96 4.02
N ILE A 31 -21.85 11.34 4.71
CA ILE A 31 -22.29 9.96 4.46
C ILE A 31 -23.59 9.92 3.65
N LYS A 32 -24.55 10.77 4.01
CA LYS A 32 -25.92 10.69 3.51
C LYS A 32 -26.00 10.89 2.00
N GLY A 33 -26.53 9.89 1.30
CA GLY A 33 -26.73 9.92 -0.16
C GLY A 33 -25.43 9.95 -0.98
N LYS A 34 -24.29 9.64 -0.37
CA LYS A 34 -22.97 9.67 -1.02
C LYS A 34 -22.34 8.29 -1.04
N SER A 35 -21.53 8.05 -2.05
CA SER A 35 -20.59 6.93 -2.09
C SER A 35 -19.22 7.45 -1.68
N ILE A 36 -18.49 6.66 -0.89
CA ILE A 36 -17.18 7.02 -0.35
C ILE A 36 -16.16 6.03 -0.90
N CYS A 37 -15.28 6.53 -1.75
CA CYS A 37 -14.17 5.78 -2.30
C CYS A 37 -12.86 6.22 -1.65
N LEU A 38 -12.02 5.27 -1.29
CA LEU A 38 -10.66 5.50 -0.84
C LEU A 38 -9.72 5.39 -2.05
N ASP A 39 -9.01 6.46 -2.36
CA ASP A 39 -7.92 6.48 -3.34
C ASP A 39 -6.59 6.39 -2.59
N LEU A 40 -5.86 5.30 -2.80
CA LEU A 40 -4.58 5.03 -2.14
C LEU A 40 -3.41 5.80 -2.77
N GLY A 41 -3.62 6.45 -3.93
CA GLY A 41 -2.56 7.10 -4.67
C GLY A 41 -1.61 6.09 -5.31
N ASN A 42 -0.34 6.08 -4.89
CA ASN A 42 0.69 5.27 -5.53
C ASN A 42 1.13 4.12 -4.61
N VAL A 43 0.59 2.93 -4.88
CA VAL A 43 0.94 1.69 -4.19
C VAL A 43 2.01 0.95 -5.00
N GLN A 44 3.04 0.47 -4.31
CA GLN A 44 4.08 -0.41 -4.88
C GLN A 44 4.24 -1.63 -3.95
N ASP A 45 3.61 -2.79 -4.21
CA ASP A 45 2.87 -3.16 -5.43
C ASP A 45 1.36 -3.40 -5.20
N ILE A 46 1.00 -4.03 -4.08
CA ILE A 46 -0.40 -4.37 -3.74
C ILE A 46 -0.75 -3.84 -2.36
N ALA A 47 -2.04 -3.56 -2.12
CA ALA A 47 -2.53 -3.09 -0.83
C ALA A 47 -3.83 -3.80 -0.43
N SER A 48 -3.89 -4.34 0.78
CA SER A 48 -5.15 -4.73 1.42
C SER A 48 -5.66 -3.63 2.34
N VAL A 49 -6.95 -3.31 2.26
CA VAL A 49 -7.56 -2.24 3.05
C VAL A 49 -8.55 -2.83 4.04
N SER A 50 -8.51 -2.35 5.28
CA SER A 50 -9.58 -2.57 6.25
C SER A 50 -10.07 -1.26 6.85
N ILE A 51 -11.38 -1.18 7.07
CA ILE A 51 -12.06 -0.06 7.70
C ILE A 51 -12.81 -0.61 8.90
N ASN A 52 -12.60 -0.01 10.07
CA ASN A 52 -13.22 -0.44 11.33
C ASN A 52 -13.07 -1.96 11.57
N GLN A 53 -11.87 -2.50 11.32
CA GLN A 53 -11.50 -3.92 11.43
C GLN A 53 -12.22 -4.86 10.43
N LYS A 54 -12.99 -4.32 9.48
CA LYS A 54 -13.62 -5.08 8.41
C LYS A 54 -12.80 -4.99 7.13
N ASN A 55 -12.59 -6.13 6.46
CA ASN A 55 -11.89 -6.19 5.18
C ASN A 55 -12.71 -5.46 4.10
N ALA A 56 -12.12 -4.43 3.51
CA ALA A 56 -12.71 -3.61 2.45
C ALA A 56 -12.21 -3.98 1.04
N GLY A 57 -11.27 -4.93 0.94
CA GLY A 57 -10.76 -5.47 -0.32
C GLY A 57 -9.24 -5.32 -0.49
N VAL A 58 -8.77 -5.76 -1.66
CA VAL A 58 -7.36 -5.72 -2.07
C VAL A 58 -7.26 -5.00 -3.41
N CYS A 59 -6.38 -4.00 -3.51
CA CYS A 59 -6.00 -3.35 -4.74
C CYS A 59 -4.65 -3.89 -5.22
N TRP A 60 -4.61 -4.40 -6.44
CA TRP A 60 -3.39 -4.92 -7.06
C TRP A 60 -3.14 -4.36 -8.47
N ILE A 61 -4.03 -3.50 -8.96
CA ILE A 61 -3.93 -2.83 -10.25
C ILE A 61 -4.44 -1.40 -10.13
N ALA A 62 -3.81 -0.48 -10.86
CA ALA A 62 -4.23 0.91 -10.91
C ALA A 62 -5.56 1.07 -11.70
N PRO A 63 -6.42 2.04 -11.34
CA PRO A 63 -6.30 2.94 -10.19
C PRO A 63 -6.47 2.19 -8.85
N PHE A 64 -5.63 2.53 -7.86
CA PHE A 64 -5.64 1.87 -6.54
C PHE A 64 -6.76 2.43 -5.65
N THR A 65 -7.99 2.12 -6.03
CA THR A 65 -9.20 2.65 -5.39
C THR A 65 -10.04 1.54 -4.77
N VAL A 66 -10.61 1.79 -3.59
CA VAL A 66 -11.51 0.87 -2.88
C VAL A 66 -12.82 1.58 -2.55
N ASP A 67 -13.96 0.96 -2.85
CA ASP A 67 -15.24 1.43 -2.30
C ASP A 67 -15.33 1.04 -0.82
N ILE A 68 -15.36 2.05 0.05
CA ILE A 68 -15.44 1.86 1.50
C ILE A 68 -16.81 2.20 2.07
N THR A 69 -17.78 2.57 1.22
CA THR A 69 -19.14 2.96 1.61
C THR A 69 -19.81 1.99 2.59
N PRO A 70 -19.70 0.65 2.43
CA PRO A 70 -20.35 -0.30 3.34
C PRO A 70 -19.72 -0.39 4.74
N TYR A 71 -18.53 0.19 4.95
CA TYR A 71 -17.71 -0.03 6.14
C TYR A 71 -17.56 1.21 7.03
N ILE A 72 -17.97 2.37 6.53
CA ILE A 72 -17.89 3.64 7.26
C ILE A 72 -19.07 3.79 8.23
N LYS A 73 -18.86 4.64 9.23
CA LYS A 73 -19.88 5.09 10.18
C LYS A 73 -19.74 6.57 10.46
N GLU A 74 -20.79 7.20 10.99
CA GLU A 74 -20.69 8.54 11.55
C GLU A 74 -19.68 8.57 12.72
N GLY A 75 -18.96 9.67 12.84
CA GLY A 75 -17.90 9.87 13.81
C GLY A 75 -16.57 9.26 13.35
N ASN A 76 -15.83 8.68 14.29
CA ASN A 76 -14.46 8.23 14.07
C ASN A 76 -14.40 6.86 13.38
N ASN A 77 -13.63 6.77 12.30
CA ASN A 77 -13.37 5.56 11.53
C ASN A 77 -11.87 5.23 11.59
N LYS A 78 -11.54 3.97 11.87
CA LYS A 78 -10.15 3.48 11.78
C LYS A 78 -9.90 2.89 10.41
N ILE A 79 -8.79 3.27 9.78
CA ILE A 79 -8.29 2.68 8.55
C ILE A 79 -6.98 1.96 8.82
N VAL A 80 -6.83 0.79 8.21
CA VAL A 80 -5.56 0.07 8.13
C VAL A 80 -5.33 -0.33 6.68
N ILE A 81 -4.15 0.01 6.15
CA ILE A 81 -3.69 -0.33 4.81
C ILE A 81 -2.43 -1.17 4.98
N THR A 82 -2.44 -2.42 4.53
CA THR A 82 -1.24 -3.26 4.50
C THR A 82 -0.74 -3.31 3.08
N VAL A 83 0.46 -2.79 2.83
CA VAL A 83 1.11 -2.81 1.52
C VAL A 83 2.13 -3.93 1.48
N THR A 84 2.19 -4.65 0.36
CA THR A 84 3.16 -5.71 0.10
C THR A 84 3.86 -5.47 -1.23
N ASN A 85 5.20 -5.57 -1.24
CA ASN A 85 6.02 -5.51 -2.45
C ASN A 85 6.66 -6.86 -2.80
N SER A 86 7.29 -6.93 -3.97
CA SER A 86 8.09 -8.09 -4.37
C SER A 86 9.42 -8.23 -3.59
N TRP A 87 10.00 -9.44 -3.62
CA TRP A 87 11.29 -9.77 -2.99
C TRP A 87 12.52 -9.09 -3.59
N VAL A 88 12.39 -8.37 -4.71
CA VAL A 88 13.52 -7.86 -5.50
C VAL A 88 14.47 -6.99 -4.65
N ASN A 89 13.93 -6.09 -3.84
CA ASN A 89 14.75 -5.16 -3.07
C ASN A 89 15.54 -5.89 -1.97
N ARG A 90 14.94 -6.85 -1.26
CA ARG A 90 15.63 -7.62 -0.22
C ARG A 90 16.70 -8.54 -0.81
N LEU A 91 16.44 -9.15 -1.97
CA LEU A 91 17.43 -9.96 -2.69
C LEU A 91 18.64 -9.13 -3.13
N ILE A 92 18.42 -7.89 -3.60
CA ILE A 92 19.51 -6.95 -3.91
C ILE A 92 20.26 -6.57 -2.62
N GLY A 93 19.56 -6.21 -1.54
CA GLY A 93 20.19 -5.86 -0.27
C GLY A 93 21.04 -6.99 0.31
N ASP A 94 20.54 -8.23 0.28
CA ASP A 94 21.24 -9.42 0.79
C ASP A 94 22.47 -9.78 -0.02
N SER A 95 22.51 -9.42 -1.31
CA SER A 95 23.68 -9.65 -2.14
C SER A 95 24.92 -8.84 -1.71
N TYR A 96 24.76 -7.85 -0.84
CA TYR A 96 25.86 -7.11 -0.20
C TYR A 96 26.37 -7.74 1.09
N LEU A 97 25.68 -8.77 1.59
CA LEU A 97 25.98 -9.43 2.85
C LEU A 97 26.65 -10.79 2.63
N SER A 98 27.40 -11.24 3.64
CA SER A 98 27.84 -12.64 3.71
C SER A 98 26.64 -13.56 3.79
N LYS A 99 26.78 -14.84 3.40
CA LYS A 99 25.65 -15.77 3.30
C LYS A 99 24.92 -15.95 4.62
N GLU A 100 25.66 -15.89 5.72
CA GLU A 100 25.20 -16.10 7.10
C GLU A 100 24.37 -14.92 7.62
N GLU A 101 24.54 -13.73 7.04
CA GLU A 101 23.86 -12.49 7.43
C GLU A 101 22.62 -12.20 6.58
N ARG A 102 22.35 -13.01 5.53
CA ARG A 102 21.21 -12.81 4.63
C ARG A 102 19.90 -13.20 5.28
N PHE A 103 18.84 -12.46 4.94
CA PHE A 103 17.47 -12.80 5.31
C PHE A 103 16.83 -13.82 4.35
N THR A 104 17.36 -13.90 3.12
CA THR A 104 16.78 -14.68 2.03
C THR A 104 17.72 -15.78 1.55
N GLN A 105 17.13 -16.89 1.11
CA GLN A 105 17.84 -17.99 0.46
C GLN A 105 17.11 -18.34 -0.84
N THR A 106 17.82 -18.31 -1.96
CA THR A 106 17.24 -18.57 -3.29
C THR A 106 18.27 -19.15 -4.26
N ASN A 107 17.82 -19.90 -5.27
CA ASN A 107 18.63 -20.29 -6.41
C ASN A 107 18.73 -19.20 -7.49
N ILE A 108 18.01 -18.08 -7.34
CA ILE A 108 18.01 -16.96 -8.29
C ILE A 108 19.28 -16.11 -8.08
N GLN A 109 20.23 -16.23 -9.00
CA GLN A 109 21.48 -15.44 -8.97
C GLN A 109 21.36 -14.08 -9.68
N LYS A 110 20.21 -13.76 -10.27
CA LYS A 110 20.02 -12.54 -11.08
C LYS A 110 20.35 -11.25 -10.31
N PHE A 111 20.09 -11.23 -9.00
CA PHE A 111 20.26 -10.05 -8.15
C PHE A 111 21.62 -9.98 -7.45
N GLU A 112 22.56 -10.86 -7.80
CA GLU A 112 23.92 -10.87 -7.24
C GLU A 112 24.99 -10.45 -8.26
N ARG A 113 24.61 -10.23 -9.52
CA ARG A 113 25.52 -9.88 -10.62
C ARG A 113 25.79 -8.38 -10.69
N ASP A 114 26.76 -8.00 -11.53
CA ASP A 114 27.00 -6.61 -11.89
C ASP A 114 25.72 -5.92 -12.39
N ASN A 115 25.56 -4.63 -12.07
CA ASN A 115 24.38 -3.82 -12.40
C ASN A 115 23.06 -4.28 -11.76
N LYS A 116 23.08 -5.09 -10.68
CA LYS A 116 21.88 -5.51 -9.92
C LYS A 116 20.96 -4.35 -9.51
N GLU A 117 21.52 -3.17 -9.24
CA GLU A 117 20.77 -1.96 -8.88
C GLU A 117 19.80 -1.47 -9.96
N THR A 118 20.02 -1.85 -11.23
CA THR A 118 19.07 -1.54 -12.32
C THR A 118 17.71 -2.21 -12.14
N PHE A 119 17.63 -3.25 -11.29
CA PHE A 119 16.38 -3.93 -10.95
C PHE A 119 15.70 -3.38 -9.70
N PHE A 120 16.34 -2.48 -8.95
CA PHE A 120 15.80 -1.91 -7.71
C PHE A 120 14.46 -1.21 -7.98
N ARG A 121 13.47 -1.43 -7.11
CA ARG A 121 12.10 -0.95 -7.29
C ARG A 121 11.72 0.05 -6.20
N LYS A 122 10.87 1.01 -6.55
CA LYS A 122 10.10 1.75 -5.54
C LYS A 122 9.22 0.75 -4.77
N SER A 123 9.03 0.98 -3.48
CA SER A 123 8.25 0.08 -2.62
C SER A 123 7.49 0.83 -1.53
N GLY A 124 6.30 0.35 -1.19
CA GLY A 124 5.45 0.91 -0.14
C GLY A 124 4.33 1.81 -0.64
N LEU A 125 3.81 2.66 0.26
CA LEU A 125 2.68 3.56 0.01
C LEU A 125 3.19 4.99 -0.22
N GLY A 126 3.22 5.38 -1.49
CA GLY A 126 3.60 6.72 -1.92
C GLY A 126 2.40 7.60 -2.26
N GLY A 127 2.62 8.91 -2.27
CA GLY A 127 1.59 9.90 -2.57
C GLY A 127 0.66 10.19 -1.39
N THR A 128 -0.52 10.74 -1.71
CA THR A 128 -1.53 11.15 -0.72
C THR A 128 -2.72 10.22 -0.82
N VAL A 129 -3.08 9.57 0.29
CA VAL A 129 -4.33 8.82 0.42
C VAL A 129 -5.49 9.81 0.56
N LYS A 130 -6.55 9.63 -0.23
CA LYS A 130 -7.69 10.55 -0.30
C LYS A 130 -9.01 9.81 -0.08
N LEU A 131 -9.94 10.49 0.58
CA LEU A 131 -11.34 10.13 0.59
C LEU A 131 -12.07 10.93 -0.49
N ILE A 132 -12.68 10.22 -1.44
CA ILE A 132 -13.46 10.79 -2.53
C ILE A 132 -14.93 10.55 -2.23
N LEU A 133 -15.66 11.65 -1.98
CA LEU A 133 -17.10 11.62 -1.71
C LEU A 133 -17.83 12.00 -3.00
N THR A 134 -18.63 11.07 -3.52
CA THR A 134 -19.42 11.29 -4.73
C THR A 134 -20.91 11.26 -4.41
N LYS A 135 -21.69 12.10 -5.11
CA LYS A 135 -23.16 12.07 -5.02
C LYS A 135 -23.70 11.08 -6.02
N ASN A 136 -24.71 10.31 -5.62
CA ASN A 136 -25.46 9.47 -6.54
C ASN A 136 -26.49 10.33 -7.29
N ILE A 137 -26.49 10.25 -8.62
CA ILE A 137 -27.45 10.95 -9.48
C ILE A 137 -28.21 9.89 -10.28
N ALA A 138 -29.54 9.89 -10.18
CA ALA A 138 -30.38 9.07 -11.04
C ALA A 138 -30.50 9.74 -12.42
N LEU A 139 -30.17 9.00 -13.48
CA LEU A 139 -30.38 9.45 -14.86
C LEU A 139 -31.74 8.95 -15.33
N THR A 140 -32.62 9.86 -15.74
CA THR A 140 -33.88 9.54 -16.42
C THR A 140 -33.67 9.63 -17.93
N LYS A 141 -34.31 8.73 -18.69
CA LYS A 141 -34.36 8.81 -20.16
C LYS A 141 -35.31 9.90 -20.62
#